data_AF-A0AAU6U5W8-F1
#
_entry.id   AF-A0AAU6U5W8-F1
#
_cell.length_a   1.000
_cell.length_b   1.000
_cell.length_c   1.000
_cell.angle_alpha   90.00
_cell.angle_beta   90.00
_cell.angle_gamma   90.00
#
_symmetry.space_group_name_H-M   'P 1'
#
loop_
_entity.id
_entity.type
_entity.pdbx_description
1 polymer ?
#
loop_
_entity_poly.entity_id
_entity_poly.type
_entity_poly.pdbx_seq_one_letter_code
_entity_poly.pdbx_strand_id
1 'polypeptide(L)'
;MFELHHEQLDEMNFPFFSMFPENCCQGASIMLGMLAEFFIPTCSVVIIKGSTRGFDTNYHYWLTVDGRVYDLTLDQFQSTLGNKFDQLRRPLFNSPKHPLRMHFFHKNRFSTIDAYLDFCDQYTGAENGLKILQFLARQLTQVRDISLEA
;
A
#
# COMPACT_ATOMS: atom_id res chain seq x y z
N MET A 1 6.27 -8.72 5.41
CA MET A 1 6.13 -9.15 4.01
C MET A 1 6.90 -8.20 3.11
N PHE A 2 6.44 -6.96 2.86
CA PHE A 2 7.20 -6.03 2.02
C PHE A 2 8.58 -5.69 2.58
N GLU A 3 8.68 -5.39 3.87
CA GLU A 3 9.96 -5.21 4.58
C GLU A 3 10.87 -6.44 4.55
N LEU A 4 10.31 -7.65 4.40
CA LEU A 4 11.11 -8.89 4.37
C LEU A 4 11.62 -9.24 2.97
N HIS A 5 10.98 -8.72 1.92
CA HIS A 5 11.24 -9.10 0.53
C HIS A 5 11.61 -7.90 -0.35
N HIS A 6 11.92 -6.73 0.22
CA HIS A 6 12.17 -5.51 -0.54
C HIS A 6 13.34 -5.65 -1.52
N GLU A 7 14.41 -6.36 -1.18
CA GLU A 7 15.52 -6.68 -2.10
C GLU A 7 15.07 -7.55 -3.27
N GLN A 8 14.33 -8.63 -3.01
CA GLN A 8 13.82 -9.52 -4.05
C GLN A 8 12.82 -8.81 -4.96
N LEU A 9 12.00 -7.91 -4.40
CA LEU A 9 11.08 -7.08 -5.17
C LEU A 9 11.84 -6.10 -6.07
N ASP A 10 12.94 -5.54 -5.61
CA ASP A 10 13.83 -4.69 -6.42
C ASP A 10 14.49 -5.48 -7.56
N GLU A 11 14.98 -6.71 -7.29
CA GLU A 11 15.50 -7.62 -8.32
C GLU A 11 14.45 -8.00 -9.38
N MET A 12 13.18 -8.09 -8.97
CA MET A 12 12.03 -8.28 -9.86
C MET A 12 11.62 -7.00 -10.60
N ASN A 13 12.41 -5.92 -10.51
CA ASN A 13 12.12 -4.59 -11.06
C ASN A 13 10.77 -4.03 -10.59
N PHE A 14 10.40 -4.29 -9.33
CA PHE A 14 9.21 -3.67 -8.76
C PHE A 14 9.52 -2.22 -8.38
N PRO A 15 8.84 -1.21 -8.96
CA PRO A 15 9.23 0.18 -8.79
C PRO A 15 9.19 0.63 -7.33
N PHE A 16 10.27 1.28 -6.90
CA PHE A 16 10.41 2.01 -5.64
C PHE A 16 10.45 1.17 -4.36
N PHE A 17 10.43 -0.18 -4.45
CA PHE A 17 10.28 -1.03 -3.26
C PHE A 17 11.56 -1.20 -2.43
N SER A 18 12.74 -1.02 -3.01
CA SER A 18 14.01 -0.95 -2.27
C SER A 18 14.02 0.15 -1.19
N MET A 19 13.15 1.17 -1.31
CA MET A 19 13.03 2.27 -0.36
C MET A 19 11.97 2.05 0.73
N PHE A 20 11.32 0.88 0.79
CA PHE A 20 10.23 0.65 1.75
C PHE A 20 10.65 0.99 3.20
N PRO A 21 9.85 1.79 3.96
CA PRO A 21 8.49 2.27 3.67
C PRO A 21 8.41 3.63 2.93
N GLU A 22 9.53 4.25 2.57
CA GLU A 22 9.57 5.55 1.91
C GLU A 22 9.30 5.44 0.40
N ASN A 23 8.60 6.43 -0.18
CA ASN A 23 8.37 6.58 -1.63
C ASN A 23 7.69 5.41 -2.37
N CYS A 24 7.23 4.39 -1.65
CA CYS A 24 6.59 3.19 -2.21
C CYS A 24 5.08 3.11 -1.89
N CYS A 25 4.50 4.14 -1.26
CA CYS A 25 3.12 4.13 -0.76
C CYS A 25 2.08 3.73 -1.84
N GLN A 26 2.26 4.16 -3.09
CA GLN A 26 1.37 3.81 -4.20
C GLN A 26 1.38 2.31 -4.48
N GLY A 27 2.55 1.75 -4.80
CA GLY A 27 2.71 0.33 -5.09
C GLY A 27 2.32 -0.54 -3.89
N ALA A 28 2.70 -0.15 -2.67
CA ALA A 28 2.34 -0.87 -1.44
C ALA A 28 0.83 -0.92 -1.20
N SER A 29 0.14 0.20 -1.38
CA SER A 29 -1.32 0.26 -1.20
C SER A 29 -2.06 -0.56 -2.25
N ILE A 30 -1.63 -0.47 -3.51
CA ILE A 30 -2.23 -1.20 -4.63
C ILE A 30 -2.03 -2.71 -4.46
N MET A 31 -0.79 -3.15 -4.22
CA MET A 31 -0.51 -4.58 -4.06
C MET A 31 -1.22 -5.15 -2.84
N LEU A 32 -1.27 -4.43 -1.72
CA LEU A 32 -2.06 -4.86 -0.57
C LEU A 32 -3.55 -4.97 -0.91
N GLY A 33 -4.09 -4.03 -1.68
CA GLY A 33 -5.49 -4.06 -2.11
C GLY A 33 -5.81 -5.24 -3.02
N MET A 34 -4.97 -5.47 -4.03
CA MET A 34 -5.10 -6.62 -4.95
C MET A 34 -5.02 -7.95 -4.20
N LEU A 35 -4.10 -8.07 -3.23
CA LEU A 35 -3.98 -9.27 -2.38
C LEU A 35 -5.20 -9.44 -1.45
N ALA A 36 -5.73 -8.36 -0.89
CA ALA A 36 -6.92 -8.41 -0.04
C ALA A 36 -8.13 -8.96 -0.80
N GLU A 37 -8.39 -8.46 -2.02
CA GLU A 37 -9.47 -8.98 -2.87
C GLU A 37 -9.22 -10.41 -3.33
N PHE A 38 -7.97 -10.77 -3.61
CA PHE A 38 -7.61 -12.14 -3.99
C PHE A 38 -7.88 -13.15 -2.87
N PHE A 39 -7.52 -12.82 -1.63
CA PHE A 39 -7.71 -13.72 -0.48
C PHE A 39 -9.08 -13.62 0.18
N ILE A 40 -9.78 -12.50 0.03
CA ILE A 40 -11.09 -12.23 0.61
C ILE A 40 -11.99 -11.64 -0.48
N PRO A 41 -12.53 -12.47 -1.40
CA PRO A 41 -13.28 -11.98 -2.56
C PRO A 41 -14.55 -11.19 -2.24
N THR A 42 -15.02 -11.22 -1.00
CA THR A 42 -16.22 -10.52 -0.54
C THR A 42 -15.92 -9.15 0.08
N CYS A 43 -14.65 -8.78 0.30
CA CYS A 43 -14.32 -7.49 0.88
C CYS A 43 -14.44 -6.36 -0.14
N SER A 44 -14.75 -5.15 0.34
CA SER A 44 -14.76 -3.94 -0.48
C SER A 44 -13.45 -3.18 -0.27
N VAL A 45 -12.63 -3.12 -1.31
CA VAL A 45 -11.36 -2.37 -1.29
C VAL A 45 -11.48 -1.06 -2.06
N VAL A 46 -10.91 0.01 -1.49
CA VAL A 46 -10.78 1.31 -2.16
C VAL A 46 -9.37 1.83 -1.97
N ILE A 47 -8.68 2.11 -3.07
CA ILE A 47 -7.38 2.79 -3.05
C ILE A 47 -7.63 4.29 -2.96
N ILE A 48 -6.91 4.97 -2.06
CA ILE A 48 -7.07 6.39 -1.80
C ILE A 48 -5.76 7.10 -2.09
N LYS A 49 -5.80 8.07 -3.01
CA LYS A 49 -4.73 9.06 -3.20
C LYS A 49 -5.09 10.32 -2.44
N GLY A 50 -4.40 10.60 -1.35
CA GLY A 50 -4.51 11.85 -0.62
C GLY A 50 -3.49 12.87 -1.10
N SER A 51 -3.88 14.15 -1.19
CA SER A 51 -2.95 15.25 -1.53
C SER A 51 -3.13 16.49 -0.64
N THR A 52 -2.10 17.33 -0.61
CA THR A 52 -2.07 18.60 0.16
C THR A 52 -2.58 19.78 -0.69
N ARG A 53 -2.59 21.02 -0.14
CA ARG A 53 -3.11 22.22 -0.83
C ARG A 53 -2.08 22.69 -1.84
N GLY A 54 -2.49 22.82 -3.10
CA GLY A 54 -1.73 23.57 -4.11
C GLY A 54 -0.62 22.81 -4.83
N PHE A 55 -0.40 21.53 -4.55
CA PHE A 55 0.63 20.74 -5.25
C PHE A 55 0.19 19.28 -5.47
N ASP A 56 0.04 18.91 -6.74
CA ASP A 56 -0.22 17.53 -7.17
C ASP A 56 0.98 16.58 -6.95
N THR A 57 2.11 17.12 -6.49
CA THR A 57 3.36 16.37 -6.24
C THR A 57 3.47 15.84 -4.81
N ASN A 58 2.71 16.41 -3.86
CA ASN A 58 2.72 15.97 -2.46
C ASN A 58 1.49 15.10 -2.20
N TYR A 59 1.64 13.82 -2.50
CA TYR A 59 0.59 12.82 -2.34
C TYR A 59 1.04 11.64 -1.47
N HIS A 60 0.05 10.96 -0.92
CA HIS A 60 0.22 9.74 -0.16
C HIS A 60 -0.89 8.77 -0.51
N TYR A 61 -0.55 7.49 -0.61
CA TYR A 61 -1.52 6.44 -0.89
C TYR A 61 -1.74 5.57 0.34
N TRP A 62 -3.00 5.22 0.54
CA TRP A 62 -3.43 4.20 1.49
C TRP A 62 -4.66 3.50 0.92
N LEU A 63 -5.22 2.55 1.64
CA LEU A 63 -6.44 1.85 1.23
C LEU A 63 -7.45 1.76 2.37
N THR A 64 -8.70 1.49 2.00
CA THR A 64 -9.68 0.96 2.94
C THR A 64 -10.13 -0.42 2.52
N VAL A 65 -10.33 -1.30 3.50
CA VAL A 65 -10.99 -2.60 3.35
C VAL A 65 -12.22 -2.58 4.25
N ASP A 66 -13.42 -2.75 3.68
CA ASP A 66 -14.70 -2.67 4.39
C ASP A 66 -14.85 -1.40 5.25
N GLY A 67 -14.37 -0.28 4.71
CA GLY A 67 -14.39 1.03 5.37
C GLY A 67 -13.35 1.23 6.48
N ARG A 68 -12.50 0.23 6.76
CA ARG A 68 -11.38 0.33 7.71
C ARG A 68 -10.10 0.71 6.99
N VAL A 69 -9.31 1.62 7.57
CA VAL A 69 -8.09 2.18 6.98
C VAL A 69 -6.90 1.29 7.26
N TYR A 70 -6.12 1.05 6.20
CA TYR A 70 -4.84 0.36 6.24
C TYR A 70 -3.80 1.23 5.54
N ASP A 71 -2.62 1.38 6.12
CA ASP A 71 -1.50 2.13 5.55
C ASP A 71 -0.18 1.51 6.03
N LEU A 72 0.49 0.81 5.12
CA LEU A 72 1.76 0.12 5.42
C LEU A 72 2.96 1.07 5.49
N THR A 73 2.76 2.32 5.11
CA THR A 73 3.83 3.31 4.90
C THR A 73 3.60 4.57 5.71
N LEU A 74 2.69 4.53 6.70
CA LEU A 74 2.35 5.69 7.53
C LEU A 74 3.58 6.23 8.27
N ASP A 75 4.47 5.33 8.65
CA ASP A 75 5.63 5.59 9.49
C ASP A 75 6.74 6.40 8.82
N GLN A 76 6.72 6.50 7.49
CA GLN A 76 7.59 7.41 6.74
C GLN A 76 7.42 8.88 7.18
N PHE A 77 6.26 9.25 7.74
CA PHE A 77 5.97 10.63 8.15
C PHE A 77 6.37 10.95 9.59
N GLN A 78 6.89 9.99 10.36
CA GLN A 78 7.22 10.24 11.78
C GLN A 78 8.23 11.38 11.96
N SER A 79 9.26 11.43 11.13
CA SER A 79 10.34 12.42 11.22
C SER A 79 9.87 13.84 10.87
N THR A 80 8.90 13.97 9.97
CA THR A 80 8.46 15.26 9.41
C THR A 80 7.18 15.79 10.04
N LEU A 81 6.24 14.91 10.39
CA LEU A 81 4.90 15.26 10.87
C LEU A 81 4.61 14.79 12.30
N GLY A 82 5.52 14.02 12.92
CA GLY A 82 5.32 13.41 14.25
C GLY A 82 5.17 14.41 15.41
N ASN A 83 5.54 15.67 15.23
CA ASN A 83 5.31 16.73 16.22
C ASN A 83 3.87 17.28 16.18
N LYS A 84 3.13 17.03 15.09
CA LYS A 84 1.78 17.58 14.85
C LYS A 84 0.70 16.50 14.83
N PHE A 85 1.08 15.26 14.52
CA PHE A 85 0.18 14.13 14.42
C PHE A 85 0.73 12.97 15.22
N ASP A 86 -0.13 12.36 16.02
CA ASP A 86 0.21 11.17 16.80
C ASP A 86 0.12 9.89 15.97
N GLN A 87 0.67 8.81 16.53
CA GLN A 87 0.53 7.44 16.01
C GLN A 87 1.13 7.22 14.61
N LEU A 88 2.17 7.98 14.27
CA LEU A 88 2.92 7.81 13.03
C LEU A 88 4.14 6.90 13.17
N ARG A 89 4.34 6.18 14.28
CA ARG A 89 5.56 5.38 14.50
C ARG A 89 5.51 3.95 13.95
N ARG A 90 4.40 3.59 13.30
CA ARG A 90 4.15 2.24 12.82
C ARG A 90 3.13 2.27 11.67
N PRO A 91 3.10 1.22 10.84
CA PRO A 91 2.00 0.96 9.95
C PRO A 91 0.64 1.00 10.65
N LEU A 92 -0.37 1.45 9.91
CA LEU A 92 -1.75 1.55 10.38
C LEU A 92 -2.55 0.35 9.89
N PHE A 93 -3.23 -0.31 10.82
CA PHE A 93 -4.11 -1.44 10.52
C PHE A 93 -5.47 -1.23 11.17
N ASN A 94 -6.54 -1.53 10.42
CA ASN A 94 -7.91 -1.59 10.93
C ASN A 94 -8.37 -0.31 11.67
N SER A 95 -7.96 0.86 11.19
CA SER A 95 -8.32 2.13 11.85
C SER A 95 -9.64 2.69 11.31
N PRO A 96 -10.51 3.30 12.13
CA PRO A 96 -11.69 4.00 11.62
C PRO A 96 -11.34 5.27 10.83
N LYS A 97 -10.17 5.89 11.05
CA LYS A 97 -9.76 7.15 10.42
C LYS A 97 -8.26 7.21 10.21
N HIS A 98 -7.84 7.75 9.08
CA HIS A 98 -6.42 8.02 8.82
C HIS A 98 -5.91 9.17 9.72
N PRO A 99 -4.77 9.03 10.42
CA PRO A 99 -4.18 10.09 11.25
C PRO A 99 -3.90 11.37 10.45
N LEU A 100 -3.37 11.21 9.24
CA LEU A 100 -3.03 12.33 8.34
C LEU A 100 -4.19 12.81 7.46
N ARG A 101 -5.45 12.42 7.72
CA ARG A 101 -6.61 12.78 6.86
C ARG A 101 -6.84 14.28 6.67
N MET A 102 -6.35 15.10 7.60
CA MET A 102 -6.43 16.57 7.58
C MET A 102 -5.21 17.20 6.91
N HIS A 103 -4.09 16.48 6.84
CA HIS A 103 -2.91 16.89 6.07
C HIS A 103 -3.12 16.58 4.59
N PHE A 104 -3.49 15.33 4.28
CA PHE A 104 -3.90 14.88 2.95
C PHE A 104 -5.43 15.00 2.81
N PHE A 105 -5.90 16.24 2.69
CA PHE A 105 -7.34 16.54 2.78
C PHE A 105 -8.08 16.31 1.46
N HIS A 106 -7.48 16.58 0.29
CA HIS A 106 -8.03 16.15 -1.01
C HIS A 106 -7.84 14.64 -1.18
N LYS A 107 -8.87 13.94 -1.67
CA LYS A 107 -8.88 12.48 -1.77
C LYS A 107 -9.52 12.03 -3.06
N ASN A 108 -8.73 11.39 -3.92
CA ASN A 108 -9.25 10.63 -5.05
C ASN A 108 -9.36 9.16 -4.63
N ARG A 109 -10.37 8.48 -5.18
CA ARG A 109 -10.71 7.10 -4.84
C ARG A 109 -10.76 6.27 -6.11
N PHE A 110 -10.14 5.10 -6.06
CA PHE A 110 -10.00 4.22 -7.20
C PHE A 110 -10.39 2.80 -6.79
N SER A 111 -10.90 2.03 -7.76
CA SER A 111 -10.90 0.58 -7.62
C SER A 111 -9.45 0.09 -7.59
N THR A 112 -9.24 -1.12 -7.05
CA THR A 112 -7.93 -1.79 -7.07
C THR A 112 -7.43 -2.00 -8.50
N ILE A 113 -8.31 -2.42 -9.41
CA ILE A 113 -8.00 -2.69 -10.82
C ILE A 113 -7.56 -1.40 -11.52
N ASP A 114 -8.33 -0.31 -11.40
CA ASP A 114 -7.99 0.96 -12.07
C ASP A 114 -6.63 1.47 -11.57
N ALA A 115 -6.43 1.48 -10.25
CA ALA A 115 -5.16 1.92 -9.67
C ALA A 115 -3.98 1.02 -10.09
N TYR A 116 -4.21 -0.29 -10.20
CA TYR A 116 -3.21 -1.26 -10.64
C TYR A 116 -2.82 -1.06 -12.10
N LEU A 117 -3.79 -0.86 -12.99
CA LEU A 117 -3.55 -0.60 -14.41
C LEU A 117 -2.77 0.71 -14.59
N ASP A 118 -3.19 1.79 -13.94
CA ASP A 118 -2.49 3.07 -13.97
C ASP A 118 -1.03 2.93 -13.49
N PHE A 119 -0.80 2.21 -12.39
CA PHE A 119 0.55 1.97 -11.88
C PHE A 119 1.40 1.14 -12.83
N CYS A 120 0.82 0.10 -13.43
CA CYS A 120 1.50 -0.74 -14.40
C CYS A 120 1.89 0.05 -15.65
N ASP A 121 0.96 0.80 -16.23
CA ASP A 121 1.21 1.63 -17.41
C ASP A 121 2.30 2.67 -17.17
N GLN A 122 2.36 3.21 -15.95
CA GLN A 122 3.32 4.25 -15.62
C GLN A 122 4.72 3.73 -15.28
N TYR A 123 4.85 2.57 -14.62
CA TYR A 123 6.11 2.23 -13.96
C TYR A 123 6.66 0.82 -14.20
N THR A 124 5.84 -0.20 -14.45
CA THR A 124 6.33 -1.59 -14.41
C THR A 124 5.88 -2.48 -15.58
N GLY A 125 4.82 -2.09 -16.29
CA GLY A 125 4.16 -2.92 -17.28
C GLY A 125 3.31 -4.04 -16.66
N ALA A 126 2.18 -4.36 -17.29
CA ALA A 126 1.20 -5.30 -16.75
C ALA A 126 1.75 -6.71 -16.48
N GLU A 127 2.66 -7.20 -17.34
CA GLU A 127 3.29 -8.52 -17.17
C GLU A 127 4.15 -8.59 -15.90
N ASN A 128 4.97 -7.56 -15.66
CA ASN A 128 5.84 -7.54 -14.49
C ASN A 128 5.02 -7.37 -13.21
N GLY A 129 4.03 -6.46 -13.22
CA GLY A 129 3.09 -6.29 -12.11
C GLY A 129 2.42 -7.61 -11.71
N LEU A 130 2.05 -8.45 -12.69
CA LEU A 130 1.41 -9.73 -12.43
C LEU A 130 2.38 -10.74 -11.79
N LYS A 131 3.64 -10.79 -12.26
CA LYS A 131 4.68 -11.64 -11.67
C LYS A 131 4.93 -11.29 -10.21
N ILE A 132 4.95 -10.00 -9.90
CA ILE A 132 5.11 -9.49 -8.53
C ILE A 132 3.91 -9.88 -7.67
N LEU A 133 2.69 -9.64 -8.15
CA LEU A 133 1.48 -10.02 -7.40
C LEU A 133 1.45 -11.52 -7.10
N GLN A 134 1.81 -12.36 -8.07
CA GLN A 134 1.93 -13.81 -7.89
C GLN A 134 3.01 -14.21 -6.89
N PHE A 135 4.18 -13.55 -6.94
CA PHE A 135 5.24 -13.77 -5.95
C PHE A 135 4.75 -13.45 -4.54
N LEU A 136 4.12 -12.29 -4.34
CA LEU A 136 3.60 -11.88 -3.04
C LEU A 136 2.51 -12.81 -2.51
N ALA A 137 1.59 -13.25 -3.38
CA ALA A 137 0.55 -14.21 -3.02
C ALA A 137 1.15 -15.57 -2.58
N ARG A 138 2.21 -16.04 -3.25
CA ARG A 138 2.93 -17.26 -2.84
C ARG A 138 3.60 -17.11 -1.48
N GLN A 139 4.24 -15.98 -1.20
CA GLN A 139 4.83 -15.74 0.13
C GLN A 139 3.76 -15.75 1.23
N LEU A 140 2.60 -15.15 0.98
CA LEU A 140 1.51 -15.10 1.96
C LEU A 140 0.86 -16.47 2.20
N THR A 141 0.73 -17.31 1.17
CA THR A 141 0.19 -18.67 1.32
C THR A 141 1.13 -19.56 2.12
N GLN A 142 2.44 -19.49 1.86
CA GLN A 142 3.45 -20.23 2.64
C GLN A 142 3.44 -19.85 4.13
N VAL A 143 3.30 -18.56 4.45
CA VAL A 143 3.18 -18.11 5.85
C VAL A 143 1.91 -18.64 6.51
N ARG A 144 0.80 -18.71 5.77
CA ARG A 144 -0.48 -19.21 6.29
C ARG A 144 -0.41 -20.69 6.66
N ASP A 145 0.24 -21.50 5.84
CA ASP A 145 0.40 -22.93 6.10
C ASP A 145 1.23 -23.17 7.37
N ILE A 146 2.32 -22.41 7.58
CA ILE A 146 3.13 -22.48 8.80
C ILE A 146 2.33 -22.08 10.05
N SER A 147 1.44 -21.08 9.95
CA SER A 147 0.61 -20.63 11.08
C SER A 147 -0.53 -21.57 11.46
N LEU A 148 -0.85 -22.55 10.60
CA LEU A 148 -1.87 -23.57 10.85
C LEU A 148 -1.26 -24.89 11.39
N GLU A 149 0.06 -25.05 11.28
CA GLU A 149 0.82 -26.20 11.78
C GLU A 149 1.44 -25.98 13.18
N ALA A 150 1.36 -24.76 13.73
CA ALA A 150 1.90 -24.36 15.03
C ALA A 150 0.80 -24.17 16.09
#